data_AF-A0A317NC02-F1
#
_entry.id   AF-A0A317NC02-F1
#
_cell.length_a   1.000
_cell.length_b   1.000
_cell.length_c   1.000
_cell.angle_alpha   90.00
_cell.angle_beta   90.00
_cell.angle_gamma   90.00
#
_symmetry.space_group_name_H-M   'P 1'
#
loop_
_entity.id
_entity.type
_entity.pdbx_description
1 polymer ?
#
loop_
_entity_poly.entity_id
_entity_poly.type
_entity_poly.pdbx_seq_one_letter_code
_entity_poly.pdbx_strand_id
1 'polypeptide(L)'
;MALPTMTAEQRTEALAKAAAVRKARSELIGKVKEGKVTVADLLKKADSDDLVKKTKVAAVIKALPGVGPVKAAKLMDQAEIPEDRRIGGLGARQRAALLDALEA
;
A
#
# COMPACT_ATOMS: atom_id res chain seq x y z
N MET A 1 27.37 19.50 6.66
CA MET A 1 27.05 20.00 5.30
C MET A 1 25.68 20.66 5.38
N ALA A 2 25.54 21.95 5.00
CA ALA A 2 24.28 22.68 5.17
C ALA A 2 23.21 22.11 4.22
N LEU A 3 22.03 21.78 4.76
CA LEU A 3 20.90 21.31 3.96
C LEU A 3 20.40 22.45 3.06
N PRO A 4 20.19 22.22 1.75
CA PRO A 4 19.68 23.24 0.85
C PRO A 4 18.28 23.66 1.29
N THR A 5 18.09 24.97 1.49
CA THR A 5 16.79 25.56 1.83
C THR A 5 15.95 25.67 0.56
N MET A 6 14.89 24.86 0.47
CA MET A 6 13.93 24.91 -0.65
C MET A 6 13.34 26.32 -0.79
N THR A 7 13.30 26.84 -2.03
CA THR A 7 12.60 28.09 -2.37
C THR A 7 11.09 27.95 -2.16
N ALA A 8 10.38 29.07 -2.00
CA ALA A 8 8.92 29.03 -1.80
C ALA A 8 8.19 28.29 -2.95
N GLU A 9 8.64 28.47 -4.19
CA GLU A 9 8.11 27.80 -5.39
C GLU A 9 8.38 26.29 -5.40
N GLN A 10 9.58 25.85 -5.01
CA GLN A 10 9.88 24.42 -4.89
C GLN A 10 9.03 23.73 -3.82
N ARG A 11 8.70 24.45 -2.74
CA ARG A 11 7.81 23.95 -1.68
C ARG A 11 6.39 23.79 -2.20
N THR A 12 5.84 24.78 -2.92
CA THR A 12 4.47 24.69 -3.45
C THR A 12 4.35 23.55 -4.47
N GLU A 13 5.34 23.38 -5.35
CA GLU A 13 5.39 22.26 -6.28
C GLU A 13 5.49 20.90 -5.58
N ALA A 14 6.36 20.79 -4.57
CA ALA A 14 6.50 19.55 -3.80
C ALA A 14 5.21 19.20 -3.05
N LEU A 15 4.51 20.20 -2.50
CA LEU A 15 3.22 20.02 -1.85
C LEU A 15 2.15 19.56 -2.84
N ALA A 16 2.09 20.15 -4.03
CA ALA A 16 1.16 19.76 -5.09
C ALA A 16 1.41 18.30 -5.54
N LYS A 17 2.68 17.93 -5.76
CA LYS A 17 3.07 16.55 -6.08
C LYS A 17 2.69 15.58 -4.96
N ALA A 18 2.92 15.95 -3.70
CA ALA A 18 2.52 15.13 -2.56
C ALA A 18 1.00 14.96 -2.44
N ALA A 19 0.23 16.02 -2.72
CA ALA A 19 -1.23 15.96 -2.75
C ALA A 19 -1.73 15.01 -3.85
N ALA A 20 -1.17 15.09 -5.05
CA ALA A 20 -1.49 14.19 -6.16
C ALA A 20 -1.22 12.72 -5.80
N VAL A 21 -0.07 12.42 -5.17
CA VAL A 21 0.27 11.06 -4.72
C VAL A 21 -0.71 10.55 -3.66
N ARG A 22 -1.10 11.40 -2.68
CA ARG A 22 -2.10 11.01 -1.66
C ARG A 22 -3.45 10.70 -2.30
N LYS A 23 -3.89 11.53 -3.26
CA LYS A 23 -5.14 11.34 -4.00
C LYS A 23 -5.13 10.02 -4.78
N ALA A 24 -4.07 9.77 -5.56
CA ALA A 24 -3.93 8.53 -6.32
C ALA A 24 -3.89 7.28 -5.41
N ARG A 25 -3.28 7.37 -4.22
CA ARG A 25 -3.32 6.28 -3.24
C ARG A 25 -4.72 6.05 -2.68
N SER A 26 -5.47 7.11 -2.36
CA SER A 26 -6.85 6.95 -1.90
C SER A 26 -7.76 6.35 -2.98
N GLU A 27 -7.55 6.71 -4.25
CA GLU A 27 -8.28 6.13 -5.38
C GLU A 27 -7.96 4.64 -5.55
N LEU A 28 -6.69 4.25 -5.40
CA LEU A 28 -6.30 2.85 -5.42
C LEU A 28 -6.99 2.06 -4.32
N ILE A 29 -6.97 2.58 -3.09
CA ILE A 29 -7.64 1.97 -1.93
C ILE A 29 -9.17 1.88 -2.18
N GLY A 30 -9.76 2.91 -2.79
CA GLY A 30 -11.17 2.89 -3.21
C GLY A 30 -11.47 1.76 -4.19
N LYS A 31 -10.63 1.56 -5.21
CA LYS A 31 -10.77 0.46 -6.18
C LYS A 31 -10.67 -0.92 -5.52
N VAL A 32 -9.83 -1.07 -4.51
CA VAL A 32 -9.74 -2.32 -3.70
C VAL A 32 -11.02 -2.54 -2.92
N LYS A 33 -11.56 -1.49 -2.29
CA LYS A 33 -12.83 -1.54 -1.55
C LYS A 33 -14.02 -1.90 -2.43
N GLU A 34 -14.03 -1.42 -3.67
CA GLU A 34 -15.05 -1.75 -4.68
C GLU A 34 -14.87 -3.16 -5.28
N GLY A 35 -13.79 -3.87 -4.94
CA GLY A 35 -13.49 -5.18 -5.52
C GLY A 35 -13.01 -5.14 -6.98
N LYS A 36 -12.74 -3.95 -7.53
CA LYS A 36 -12.23 -3.78 -8.91
C LYS A 36 -10.78 -4.19 -9.08
N VAL A 37 -10.02 -4.23 -7.99
CA VAL A 37 -8.60 -4.60 -7.96
C VAL A 37 -8.37 -5.55 -6.79
N THR A 38 -7.76 -6.70 -7.07
CA THR A 38 -7.44 -7.70 -6.04
C THR A 38 -6.06 -7.45 -5.42
N VAL A 39 -5.80 -8.06 -4.26
CA VAL A 39 -4.46 -8.05 -3.65
C VAL A 39 -3.44 -8.69 -4.58
N ALA A 40 -3.78 -9.79 -5.24
CA ALA A 40 -2.90 -10.44 -6.21
C ALA A 40 -2.50 -9.50 -7.37
N ASP A 41 -3.45 -8.71 -7.89
CA ASP A 41 -3.15 -7.72 -8.93
C ASP A 41 -2.22 -6.62 -8.43
N LEU A 42 -2.40 -6.18 -7.18
CA LEU A 42 -1.51 -5.19 -6.57
C LEU A 42 -0.10 -5.74 -6.34
N LEU A 43 0.02 -7.00 -5.92
CA LEU A 43 1.33 -7.66 -5.77
C LEU A 43 2.08 -7.72 -7.11
N LYS A 44 1.38 -8.01 -8.21
CA LYS A 44 1.96 -8.00 -9.57
C LYS A 44 2.31 -6.57 -10.03
N LYS A 45 1.41 -5.61 -9.79
CA LYS A 45 1.63 -4.20 -10.16
C LYS A 45 2.73 -3.53 -9.35
N ALA A 46 3.07 -4.04 -8.17
CA ALA A 46 4.12 -3.47 -7.32
C ALA A 46 5.51 -3.47 -7.96
N ASP A 47 5.73 -4.33 -8.96
CA ASP A 47 7.02 -4.44 -9.65
C ASP A 47 7.19 -3.33 -10.72
N SER A 48 6.09 -2.75 -11.22
CA SER A 48 6.10 -1.68 -12.24
C SER A 48 5.56 -0.32 -11.76
N ASP A 49 4.69 -0.30 -10.76
CA ASP A 49 4.04 0.91 -10.23
C ASP A 49 4.63 1.31 -8.86
N ASP A 50 5.36 2.42 -8.84
CA ASP A 50 6.00 2.96 -7.63
C ASP A 50 4.98 3.38 -6.55
N LEU A 51 3.78 3.82 -6.94
CA LEU A 51 2.72 4.17 -6.00
C LEU A 51 2.24 2.92 -5.25
N VAL A 52 2.03 1.81 -5.97
CA VAL A 52 1.68 0.52 -5.38
C VAL A 52 2.81 0.04 -4.48
N LYS A 53 4.03 0.04 -5.00
CA LYS A 53 5.24 -0.39 -4.29
C LYS A 53 5.41 0.29 -2.93
N LYS A 54 5.12 1.60 -2.87
CA LYS A 54 5.25 2.44 -1.67
C LYS A 54 4.04 2.42 -0.75
N THR A 55 2.95 1.75 -1.12
CA THR A 55 1.74 1.68 -0.31
C THR A 55 1.89 0.64 0.82
N LYS A 56 1.32 0.92 2.00
CA LYS A 56 1.36 0.01 3.16
C LYS A 56 0.42 -1.17 2.93
N VAL A 57 0.88 -2.38 3.28
CA VAL A 57 0.09 -3.62 3.14
C VAL A 57 -1.16 -3.57 4.01
N ALA A 58 -1.01 -3.13 5.28
CA ALA A 58 -2.12 -2.98 6.23
C ALA A 58 -3.28 -2.12 5.70
N ALA A 59 -2.96 -1.03 4.98
CA ALA A 59 -3.96 -0.13 4.43
C ALA A 59 -4.77 -0.78 3.30
N VAL A 60 -4.14 -1.65 2.51
CA VAL A 60 -4.81 -2.41 1.43
C VAL A 60 -5.69 -3.50 2.01
N ILE A 61 -5.17 -4.30 2.96
CA ILE A 61 -5.93 -5.39 3.56
C ILE A 61 -7.18 -4.85 4.28
N LYS A 62 -7.04 -3.76 5.04
CA LYS A 62 -8.18 -3.11 5.73
C LYS A 62 -9.22 -2.51 4.79
N ALA A 63 -8.87 -2.29 3.52
CA ALA A 63 -9.79 -1.77 2.52
C ALA A 63 -10.64 -2.86 1.87
N LEU A 64 -10.26 -4.13 2.01
CA LEU A 64 -10.98 -5.24 1.41
C LEU A 64 -12.41 -5.35 1.97
N PRO A 65 -13.40 -5.69 1.14
CA PRO A 65 -14.76 -5.89 1.59
C PRO A 65 -14.83 -7.01 2.64
N GLY A 66 -15.47 -6.75 3.78
CA GLY A 66 -15.62 -7.73 4.86
C GLY A 66 -14.40 -7.90 5.78
N VAL A 67 -13.31 -7.13 5.55
CA VAL A 67 -12.09 -7.15 6.37
C VAL A 67 -11.99 -5.89 7.21
N GLY A 68 -12.33 -6.01 8.50
CA GLY A 68 -12.14 -4.94 9.49
C GLY A 68 -10.70 -4.88 10.02
N PRO A 69 -10.38 -3.90 10.91
CA PRO A 69 -9.04 -3.76 11.49
C PRO A 69 -8.55 -5.02 12.22
N VAL A 70 -9.45 -5.71 12.93
CA VAL A 70 -9.10 -6.94 13.67
C VAL A 70 -8.76 -8.08 12.73
N LYS A 71 -9.54 -8.29 11.66
CA LYS A 71 -9.25 -9.31 10.65
C LYS A 71 -7.97 -8.98 9.89
N ALA A 72 -7.76 -7.71 9.55
CA ALA A 72 -6.55 -7.27 8.87
C ALA A 72 -5.28 -7.57 9.68
N ALA A 73 -5.29 -7.27 10.99
CA ALA A 73 -4.16 -7.60 11.87
C ALA A 73 -3.91 -9.11 11.91
N LYS A 74 -4.95 -9.93 12.10
CA LYS A 74 -4.83 -11.39 12.11
C LYS A 74 -4.24 -11.97 10.81
N LEU A 75 -4.69 -11.47 9.65
CA LEU A 75 -4.17 -11.89 8.34
C LEU A 75 -2.69 -11.53 8.17
N MET A 76 -2.30 -10.34 8.65
CA MET A 76 -0.90 -9.91 8.62
C MET A 76 -0.03 -10.75 9.55
N ASP A 77 -0.52 -11.08 10.75
CA ASP A 77 0.18 -11.93 11.72
C ASP A 77 0.35 -13.35 11.16
N GLN A 78 -0.70 -13.93 10.57
CA GLN A 78 -0.64 -15.25 9.91
C GLN A 78 0.37 -15.30 8.77
N ALA A 79 0.50 -14.21 8.02
CA ALA A 79 1.47 -14.09 6.93
C ALA A 79 2.87 -13.64 7.40
N GLU A 80 3.09 -13.47 8.72
CA GLU A 80 4.32 -12.94 9.31
C GLU A 80 4.77 -11.59 8.69
N ILE A 81 3.80 -10.70 8.47
CA ILE A 81 4.01 -9.38 7.86
C ILE A 81 3.95 -8.30 8.95
N PRO A 82 5.03 -7.55 9.20
CA PRO A 82 5.01 -6.41 10.12
C PRO A 82 4.04 -5.30 9.68
N GLU A 83 3.43 -4.58 10.62
CA GLU A 83 2.42 -3.54 10.35
C GLU A 83 2.92 -2.41 9.41
N ASP A 84 4.20 -2.06 9.50
CA ASP A 84 4.81 -1.00 8.70
C ASP A 84 5.29 -1.46 7.32
N ARG A 85 5.10 -2.74 6.98
CA ARG A 85 5.55 -3.29 5.69
C ARG A 85 4.77 -2.68 4.53
N ARG A 86 5.50 -2.46 3.44
CA ARG A 86 4.97 -1.98 2.16
C ARG A 86 4.92 -3.10 1.14
N ILE A 87 4.06 -2.98 0.15
CA ILE A 87 3.84 -4.00 -0.88
C ILE A 87 5.14 -4.36 -1.59
N GLY A 88 5.92 -3.35 -1.98
CA GLY A 88 7.22 -3.55 -2.63
C GLY A 88 8.29 -4.21 -1.78
N GLY A 89 8.10 -4.23 -0.46
CA GLY A 89 9.00 -4.88 0.47
C GLY A 89 8.62 -6.33 0.77
N LEU A 90 7.49 -6.85 0.29
CA LEU A 90 7.10 -8.23 0.55
C LEU A 90 7.97 -9.20 -0.25
N GLY A 91 8.64 -10.12 0.46
CA GLY A 91 9.37 -11.22 -0.16
C GLY A 91 8.42 -12.28 -0.71
N ALA A 92 8.91 -13.18 -1.57
CA ALA A 92 8.09 -14.19 -2.23
C ALA A 92 7.27 -15.06 -1.25
N ARG A 93 7.87 -15.47 -0.13
CA ARG A 93 7.18 -16.23 0.94
C ARG A 93 6.03 -15.45 1.58
N GLN A 94 6.25 -14.18 1.90
CA GLN A 94 5.21 -13.32 2.49
C GLN A 94 4.09 -13.00 1.49
N ARG A 95 4.43 -12.85 0.20
CA ARG A 95 3.44 -12.69 -0.87
C ARG A 95 2.54 -13.92 -0.97
N ALA A 96 3.12 -15.12 -0.96
CA ALA A 96 2.37 -16.38 -0.99
C ALA A 96 1.49 -16.54 0.28
N ALA A 97 2.09 -16.42 1.46
CA ALA A 97 1.38 -16.56 2.74
C ALA A 97 0.22 -15.57 2.89
N LEU A 98 0.37 -14.34 2.37
CA LEU A 98 -0.71 -13.36 2.36
C LEU A 98 -1.87 -13.77 1.45
N LEU A 99 -1.59 -14.34 0.28
CA LEU A 99 -2.64 -14.83 -0.62
C LEU A 99 -3.34 -16.04 -0.02
N ASP A 100 -2.59 -16.98 0.53
CA ASP A 100 -3.14 -18.16 1.21
C ASP A 100 -4.05 -17.76 2.39
N ALA A 101 -3.63 -16.77 3.19
CA ALA A 101 -4.44 -16.26 4.31
C ALA A 101 -5.73 -15.56 3.87
N LEU A 102 -5.77 -14.98 2.66
CA LEU A 102 -6.95 -14.30 2.12
C LEU A 102 -7.97 -15.25 1.48
N GLU A 103 -7.54 -16.45 1.10
CA GLU A 103 -8.39 -17.50 0.51
C GLU A 103 -8.95 -18.47 1.56
N ALA A 104 -8.41 -18.44 2.80
CA ALA A 104 -8.85 -19.22 3.96
C ALA A 104 -10.07 -18.62 4.68
#